data_AF-A0A7S1REV3-F1
#
_entry.id   AF-A0A7S1REV3-F1
#
_cell.length_a   1.000
_cell.length_b   1.000
_cell.length_c   1.000
_cell.angle_alpha   90.00
_cell.angle_beta   90.00
_cell.angle_gamma   90.00
#
_symmetry.space_group_name_H-M   'P 1'
#
loop_
_entity.id
_entity.type
_entity.pdbx_description
1 polymer ?
#
loop_
_entity_poly.entity_id
_entity_poly.type
_entity_poly.pdbx_seq_one_letter_code
_entity_poly.pdbx_strand_id
1 'polypeptide(L)'
;AHRAVVSAASGPLAALLDGFFAEGSSNAVRLETSTDTIRAVLRYHYGEGASLRLEHVPEALQFAHLYDLHGFGAAIGRSALQHLDADVALLLLSECDLLGLHELEDACERYAARNFGACASSELFGRLPAAWVGRILRHEELSALSEESVLQSLLRWRQCGPGRDESAGLLLQHVRFPLLSVPALRAVELRAQAMGEFGTHLQREARAGLKKHRTAGAPTESPPAKRRCFSHWWPDLGASAP
;
A
#
# COMPACT_ATOMS: atom_id res chain seq x y z
N ALA A 1 -4.12 -23.85 26.93
CA ALA A 1 -2.67 -23.81 26.69
C ALA A 1 -1.93 -23.97 28.01
N HIS A 2 -0.74 -24.56 28.02
CA HIS A 2 0.09 -24.64 29.22
C HIS A 2 0.68 -23.27 29.57
N ARG A 3 0.47 -22.84 30.83
CA ARG A 3 0.96 -21.54 31.34
C ARG A 3 2.46 -21.37 31.14
N ALA A 4 3.25 -22.40 31.46
CA ALA A 4 4.70 -22.37 31.33
C ALA A 4 5.18 -22.01 29.91
N VAL A 5 4.52 -22.52 28.87
CA VAL A 5 4.89 -22.23 27.47
C VAL A 5 4.57 -20.78 27.11
N VAL A 6 3.43 -20.27 27.57
CA VAL A 6 2.98 -18.90 27.25
C VAL A 6 3.78 -17.85 28.04
N SER A 7 4.05 -18.10 29.34
CA SER A 7 4.90 -17.21 30.15
C SER A 7 6.35 -17.20 29.65
N ALA A 8 6.89 -18.33 29.18
CA ALA A 8 8.23 -18.37 28.60
C ALA A 8 8.32 -17.65 27.24
N ALA A 9 7.21 -17.58 26.50
CA ALA A 9 7.16 -16.97 25.18
C ALA A 9 7.11 -15.44 25.21
N SER A 10 6.52 -14.85 26.24
CA SER A 10 6.28 -13.40 26.32
C SER A 10 6.30 -12.92 27.77
N GLY A 11 7.13 -11.91 28.05
CA GLY A 11 7.18 -11.24 29.35
C GLY A 11 5.84 -10.58 29.72
N PRO A 12 5.19 -9.81 28.81
CA PRO A 12 3.86 -9.28 29.05
C PRO A 12 2.80 -10.34 29.36
N LEU A 13 2.77 -11.46 28.61
CA LEU A 13 1.84 -12.56 28.89
C LEU A 13 2.16 -13.27 30.22
N ALA A 14 3.45 -13.41 30.56
CA ALA A 14 3.86 -13.93 31.86
C ALA A 14 3.34 -13.05 32.99
N ALA A 15 3.45 -11.72 32.87
CA ALA A 15 2.95 -10.79 33.87
C ALA A 15 1.42 -10.87 34.06
N LEU A 16 0.67 -11.11 32.98
CA LEU A 16 -0.78 -11.33 33.05
C LEU A 16 -1.15 -12.66 33.73
N LEU A 17 -0.36 -13.70 33.50
CA LEU A 17 -0.61 -15.04 34.05
C LEU A 17 -0.13 -15.18 35.50
N ASP A 18 1.02 -14.60 35.82
CA ASP A 18 1.74 -14.80 37.08
C ASP A 18 1.66 -13.57 38.01
N GLY A 19 0.95 -12.51 37.61
CA GLY A 19 0.77 -11.29 38.38
C GLY A 19 -0.25 -11.40 39.53
N PHE A 20 -0.15 -10.47 40.48
CA PHE A 20 -1.08 -10.31 41.61
C PHE A 20 -2.44 -9.68 41.24
N PHE A 21 -2.72 -9.53 39.94
CA PHE A 21 -3.97 -8.98 39.43
C PHE A 21 -5.08 -10.04 39.43
N ALA A 22 -6.35 -9.62 39.26
CA ALA A 22 -7.50 -10.52 39.27
C ALA A 22 -7.35 -11.68 38.26
N GLU A 23 -6.69 -11.44 37.11
CA GLU A 23 -6.36 -12.48 36.13
C GLU A 23 -5.40 -13.57 36.65
N GLY A 24 -4.48 -13.28 37.57
CA GLY A 24 -3.55 -14.28 38.11
C GLY A 24 -4.20 -15.27 39.09
N SER A 25 -5.33 -14.88 39.68
CA SER A 25 -6.18 -15.73 40.52
C SER A 25 -7.22 -16.54 39.72
N SER A 26 -7.51 -16.10 38.50
CA SER A 26 -8.43 -16.73 37.57
C SER A 26 -7.66 -17.70 36.66
N ASN A 27 -8.27 -18.83 36.30
CA ASN A 27 -7.67 -19.76 35.33
C ASN A 27 -7.86 -19.31 33.87
N ALA A 28 -8.37 -18.09 33.65
CA ALA A 28 -8.69 -17.52 32.35
C ALA A 28 -8.30 -16.04 32.27
N VAL A 29 -7.60 -15.68 31.20
CA VAL A 29 -7.22 -14.31 30.82
C VAL A 29 -8.03 -13.92 29.58
N ARG A 30 -8.61 -12.72 29.58
CA ARG A 30 -9.30 -12.18 28.42
C ARG A 30 -8.31 -11.37 27.58
N LEU A 31 -8.16 -11.75 26.32
CA LEU A 31 -7.33 -11.02 25.35
C LEU A 31 -8.24 -10.39 24.30
N GLU A 32 -7.97 -9.13 23.96
CA GLU A 32 -8.71 -8.40 22.92
C GLU A 32 -8.14 -8.71 21.54
N THR A 33 -8.30 -9.95 21.09
CA THR A 33 -7.90 -10.38 19.74
C THR A 33 -8.76 -11.56 19.26
N SER A 34 -8.72 -11.85 17.97
CA SER A 34 -9.41 -12.95 17.34
C SER A 34 -8.89 -14.31 17.83
N THR A 35 -9.78 -15.30 17.77
CA THR A 35 -9.45 -16.67 18.15
C THR A 35 -8.40 -17.26 17.22
N ASP A 36 -8.39 -16.84 15.94
CA ASP A 36 -7.42 -17.30 14.95
C ASP A 36 -6.01 -16.80 15.25
N THR A 37 -5.84 -15.54 15.66
CA THR A 37 -4.56 -15.00 16.12
C THR A 37 -4.03 -15.77 17.33
N ILE A 38 -4.86 -15.99 18.36
CA ILE A 38 -4.45 -16.77 19.55
C ILE A 38 -4.06 -18.19 19.16
N ARG A 39 -4.85 -18.83 18.29
CA ARG A 39 -4.56 -20.20 17.83
C ARG A 39 -3.23 -20.26 17.08
N ALA A 40 -2.93 -19.27 16.23
CA ALA A 40 -1.67 -19.20 15.51
C ALA A 40 -0.47 -18.99 16.44
N VAL A 41 -0.59 -18.09 17.42
CA VAL A 41 0.45 -17.87 18.45
C VAL A 41 0.73 -19.17 19.19
N LEU A 42 -0.31 -19.85 19.66
CA LEU A 42 -0.14 -21.12 20.37
C LEU A 42 0.56 -22.15 19.47
N ARG A 43 0.02 -22.43 18.27
CA ARG A 43 0.63 -23.38 17.34
C ARG A 43 2.10 -23.10 17.09
N TYR A 44 2.48 -21.84 16.90
CA TYR A 44 3.86 -21.45 16.72
C TYR A 44 4.74 -21.82 17.93
N HIS A 45 4.31 -21.52 19.16
CA HIS A 45 5.06 -21.85 20.37
C HIS A 45 5.06 -23.34 20.73
N TYR A 46 4.09 -24.12 20.23
CA TYR A 46 4.10 -25.59 20.30
C TYR A 46 4.89 -26.25 19.16
N GLY A 47 5.48 -25.47 18.24
CA GLY A 47 6.36 -25.98 17.18
C GLY A 47 5.65 -26.37 15.88
N GLU A 48 4.36 -26.08 15.73
CA GLU A 48 3.55 -26.42 14.53
C GLU A 48 3.67 -25.37 13.41
N GLY A 49 4.44 -24.29 13.62
CA GLY A 49 4.63 -23.21 12.66
C GLY A 49 3.59 -22.09 12.77
N ALA A 50 3.87 -20.97 12.08
CA ALA A 50 3.00 -19.79 12.06
C ALA A 50 2.30 -19.70 10.70
N SER A 51 1.06 -20.19 10.63
CA SER A 51 0.21 -20.05 9.45
C SER A 51 -1.13 -19.45 9.86
N LEU A 52 -1.53 -18.43 9.12
CA LEU A 52 -2.74 -17.66 9.36
C LEU A 52 -3.31 -17.21 8.01
N ARG A 53 -4.62 -17.03 7.94
CA ARG A 53 -5.24 -16.41 6.76
C ARG A 53 -4.78 -14.97 6.64
N LEU A 54 -4.57 -14.51 5.42
CA LEU A 54 -4.01 -13.18 5.15
C LEU A 54 -4.83 -12.04 5.77
N GLU A 55 -6.15 -12.21 5.83
CA GLU A 55 -7.09 -11.25 6.45
C GLU A 55 -6.80 -10.97 7.93
N HIS A 56 -6.19 -11.91 8.66
CA HIS A 56 -5.88 -11.77 10.10
C HIS A 56 -4.40 -11.41 10.35
N VAL A 57 -3.56 -11.36 9.31
CA VAL A 57 -2.13 -11.06 9.46
C VAL A 57 -1.88 -9.70 10.12
N PRO A 58 -2.55 -8.60 9.73
CA PRO A 58 -2.37 -7.30 10.38
C PRO A 58 -2.61 -7.36 11.90
N GLU A 59 -3.73 -7.97 12.30
CA GLU A 59 -4.09 -8.14 13.72
C GLU A 59 -3.04 -8.98 14.46
N ALA A 60 -2.58 -10.08 13.85
CA ALA A 60 -1.57 -10.93 14.46
C ALA A 60 -0.22 -10.24 14.62
N LEU A 61 0.18 -9.36 13.70
CA LEU A 61 1.39 -8.56 13.81
C LEU A 61 1.27 -7.50 14.91
N GLN A 62 0.14 -6.82 15.03
CA GLN A 62 -0.14 -5.89 16.13
C GLN A 62 -0.12 -6.60 17.49
N PHE A 63 -0.76 -7.77 17.58
CA PHE A 63 -0.73 -8.60 18.78
C PHE A 63 0.71 -9.04 19.11
N ALA A 64 1.47 -9.46 18.10
CA ALA A 64 2.85 -9.88 18.29
C ALA A 64 3.71 -8.75 18.87
N HIS A 65 3.52 -7.53 18.37
CA HIS A 65 4.21 -6.35 18.88
C HIS A 65 3.78 -6.00 20.31
N LEU A 66 2.47 -5.96 20.59
CA LEU A 66 1.94 -5.63 21.91
C LEU A 66 2.43 -6.57 23.02
N TYR A 67 2.62 -7.85 22.70
CA TYR A 67 3.04 -8.87 23.65
C TYR A 67 4.51 -9.29 23.50
N ASP A 68 5.35 -8.51 22.80
CA ASP A 68 6.77 -8.78 22.59
C ASP A 68 7.09 -10.15 21.95
N LEU A 69 6.17 -10.69 21.15
CA LEU A 69 6.30 -11.97 20.44
C LEU A 69 7.05 -11.82 19.11
N HIS A 70 8.25 -11.24 19.16
CA HIS A 70 9.05 -10.87 17.99
C HIS A 70 9.29 -12.05 17.01
N GLY A 71 9.58 -13.25 17.54
CA GLY A 71 9.80 -14.45 16.73
C GLY A 71 8.55 -14.90 15.95
N PHE A 72 7.38 -14.81 16.59
CA PHE A 72 6.09 -15.11 15.96
C PHE A 72 5.76 -14.06 14.90
N GLY A 73 5.92 -12.76 15.21
CA GLY A 73 5.69 -11.66 14.27
C GLY A 73 6.54 -11.82 13.00
N ALA A 74 7.82 -12.12 13.15
CA ALA A 74 8.72 -12.36 12.01
C ALA A 74 8.31 -13.59 11.19
N ALA A 75 7.84 -14.66 11.84
CA ALA A 75 7.37 -15.87 11.15
C ALA A 75 6.08 -15.62 10.35
N ILE A 76 5.12 -14.90 10.94
CA ILE A 76 3.88 -14.49 10.28
C ILE A 76 4.18 -13.55 9.10
N GLY A 77 5.04 -12.55 9.29
CA GLY A 77 5.46 -11.65 8.21
C GLY A 77 6.05 -12.41 7.02
N ARG A 78 6.98 -13.35 7.26
CA ARG A 78 7.53 -14.21 6.20
C ARG A 78 6.48 -15.09 5.53
N SER A 79 5.53 -15.64 6.29
CA SER A 79 4.44 -16.43 5.72
C SER A 79 3.53 -15.58 4.83
N ALA A 80 3.26 -14.33 5.23
CA ALA A 80 2.44 -13.41 4.44
C ALA A 80 3.11 -13.07 3.10
N LEU A 81 4.43 -12.93 3.07
CA LEU A 81 5.19 -12.67 1.83
C LEU A 81 5.04 -13.76 0.77
N GLN A 82 4.80 -15.02 1.17
CA GLN A 82 4.65 -16.14 0.23
C GLN A 82 3.31 -16.13 -0.52
N HIS A 83 2.31 -15.44 0.03
CA HIS A 83 0.95 -15.43 -0.49
C HIS A 83 0.39 -14.01 -0.60
N LEU A 84 1.26 -13.02 -0.81
CA LEU A 84 0.88 -11.61 -0.80
C LEU A 84 -0.13 -11.31 -1.92
N ASP A 85 -1.22 -10.62 -1.58
CA ASP A 85 -2.17 -10.05 -2.53
C ASP A 85 -2.19 -8.52 -2.42
N ALA A 86 -2.99 -7.86 -3.29
CA ALA A 86 -3.06 -6.40 -3.34
C ALA A 86 -3.59 -5.78 -2.03
N ASP A 87 -4.64 -6.35 -1.45
CA ASP A 87 -5.29 -5.78 -0.27
C ASP A 87 -4.42 -5.96 0.97
N VAL A 88 -3.83 -7.14 1.12
CA VAL A 88 -2.93 -7.49 2.23
C VAL A 88 -1.65 -6.66 2.14
N ALA A 89 -1.07 -6.47 0.95
CA ALA A 89 0.08 -5.58 0.78
C ALA A 89 -0.23 -4.16 1.25
N LEU A 90 -1.39 -3.62 0.87
CA LEU A 90 -1.80 -2.26 1.24
C LEU A 90 -2.08 -2.12 2.74
N LEU A 91 -2.72 -3.11 3.37
CA LEU A 91 -2.92 -3.14 4.82
C LEU A 91 -1.58 -3.21 5.56
N LEU A 92 -0.69 -4.10 5.13
CA LEU A 92 0.62 -4.27 5.76
C LEU A 92 1.48 -3.02 5.63
N LEU A 93 1.39 -2.25 4.54
CA LEU A 93 2.09 -0.97 4.42
C LEU A 93 1.70 0.02 5.53
N SER A 94 0.41 0.11 5.89
CA SER A 94 -0.02 0.96 7.00
C SER A 94 0.43 0.43 8.37
N GLU A 95 0.58 -0.88 8.53
CA GLU A 95 0.97 -1.49 9.80
C GLU A 95 2.49 -1.52 10.00
N CYS A 96 3.28 -1.77 8.96
CA CYS A 96 4.73 -1.94 9.09
C CYS A 96 5.42 -0.66 9.58
N ASP A 97 4.89 0.51 9.22
CA ASP A 97 5.36 1.81 9.70
C ASP A 97 5.19 1.93 11.23
N LEU A 98 4.07 1.45 11.76
CA LEU A 98 3.79 1.44 13.21
C LEU A 98 4.68 0.42 13.95
N LEU A 99 4.92 -0.74 13.32
CA LEU A 99 5.57 -1.88 13.96
C LEU A 99 7.09 -1.94 13.74
N GLY A 100 7.65 -1.08 12.89
CA GLY A 100 9.08 -1.06 12.55
C GLY A 100 9.55 -2.28 11.73
N LEU A 101 8.66 -2.88 10.95
CA LEU A 101 8.93 -4.13 10.20
C LEU A 101 9.50 -3.86 8.80
N HIS A 102 10.71 -3.29 8.73
CA HIS A 102 11.29 -2.78 7.47
C HIS A 102 11.42 -3.81 6.33
N GLU A 103 11.76 -5.07 6.62
CA GLU A 103 11.85 -6.08 5.54
C GLU A 103 10.48 -6.39 4.91
N LEU A 104 9.43 -6.41 5.74
CA LEU A 104 8.06 -6.63 5.29
C LEU A 104 7.53 -5.40 4.55
N GLU A 105 7.87 -4.22 5.07
CA GLU A 105 7.58 -2.92 4.46
C GLU A 105 8.12 -2.83 3.03
N ASP A 106 9.42 -3.07 2.84
CA ASP A 106 10.09 -3.02 1.54
C ASP A 106 9.48 -3.99 0.54
N ALA A 107 9.14 -5.20 1.00
CA ALA A 107 8.52 -6.21 0.17
C ALA A 107 7.08 -5.83 -0.24
N CYS A 108 6.30 -5.24 0.66
CA CYS A 108 4.95 -4.76 0.37
C CYS A 108 4.99 -3.54 -0.57
N GLU A 109 5.92 -2.61 -0.39
CA GLU A 109 6.10 -1.45 -1.28
C GLU A 109 6.46 -1.92 -2.68
N ARG A 110 7.44 -2.82 -2.79
CA ARG A 110 7.84 -3.41 -4.09
C ARG A 110 6.69 -4.13 -4.76
N TYR A 111 5.90 -4.90 -4.00
CA TYR A 111 4.73 -5.58 -4.54
C TYR A 111 3.68 -4.58 -5.03
N ALA A 112 3.38 -3.55 -4.24
CA ALA A 112 2.41 -2.51 -4.62
C ALA A 112 2.86 -1.75 -5.87
N ALA A 113 4.16 -1.51 -6.05
CA ALA A 113 4.70 -0.92 -7.26
C ALA A 113 4.58 -1.86 -8.47
N ARG A 114 4.94 -3.13 -8.34
CA ARG A 114 4.87 -4.13 -9.43
C ARG A 114 3.43 -4.48 -9.84
N ASN A 115 2.49 -4.42 -8.91
CA ASN A 115 1.07 -4.73 -9.11
C ASN A 115 0.20 -3.47 -8.97
N PHE A 116 0.72 -2.32 -9.39
CA PHE A 116 0.09 -1.02 -9.15
C PHE A 116 -1.34 -0.94 -9.68
N GLY A 117 -1.62 -1.52 -10.86
CA GLY A 117 -2.98 -1.51 -11.41
C GLY A 117 -4.01 -2.16 -10.48
N ALA A 118 -3.69 -3.33 -9.90
CA ALA A 118 -4.56 -4.02 -8.94
C ALA A 118 -4.66 -3.22 -7.63
N CYS A 119 -3.52 -2.78 -7.10
CA CYS A 119 -3.48 -2.04 -5.84
C CYS A 119 -4.25 -0.71 -5.93
N ALA A 120 -4.03 0.07 -6.98
CA ALA A 120 -4.70 1.36 -7.18
C ALA A 120 -6.22 1.24 -7.42
N SER A 121 -6.70 0.05 -7.80
CA SER A 121 -8.13 -0.22 -7.93
C SER A 121 -8.81 -0.54 -6.60
N SER A 122 -8.05 -0.99 -5.59
CA SER A 122 -8.54 -1.33 -4.25
C SER A 122 -8.95 -0.07 -3.47
N GLU A 123 -10.02 -0.20 -2.68
CA GLU A 123 -10.46 0.84 -1.75
C GLU A 123 -9.41 1.16 -0.69
N LEU A 124 -8.58 0.16 -0.33
CA LEU A 124 -7.51 0.30 0.66
C LEU A 124 -6.43 1.27 0.18
N PHE A 125 -6.17 1.34 -1.12
CA PHE A 125 -5.25 2.33 -1.67
C PHE A 125 -5.75 3.76 -1.41
N GLY A 126 -7.06 3.98 -1.51
CA GLY A 126 -7.71 5.24 -1.16
C GLY A 126 -7.53 5.63 0.31
N ARG A 127 -7.24 4.68 1.21
CA ARG A 127 -7.02 4.94 2.65
C ARG A 127 -5.55 5.22 2.97
N LEU A 128 -4.62 4.97 2.05
CA LEU A 128 -3.20 5.19 2.31
C LEU A 128 -2.86 6.66 2.55
N PRO A 129 -1.94 6.94 3.50
CA PRO A 129 -1.31 8.25 3.65
C PRO A 129 -0.58 8.69 2.38
N ALA A 130 -0.45 10.02 2.20
CA ALA A 130 0.23 10.60 1.05
C ALA A 130 1.69 10.13 0.90
N ALA A 131 2.38 9.89 2.02
CA ALA A 131 3.74 9.38 2.04
C ALA A 131 3.87 8.02 1.32
N TRP A 132 2.94 7.10 1.60
CA TRP A 132 2.90 5.78 0.97
C TRP A 132 2.60 5.84 -0.53
N VAL A 133 1.62 6.67 -0.91
CA VAL A 133 1.31 6.89 -2.32
C VAL A 133 2.52 7.47 -3.06
N GLY A 134 3.22 8.45 -2.47
CA GLY A 134 4.44 9.02 -3.04
C GLY A 134 5.56 8.00 -3.21
N ARG A 135 5.77 7.14 -2.20
CA ARG A 135 6.75 6.03 -2.25
C ARG A 135 6.44 5.05 -3.38
N ILE A 136 5.19 4.63 -3.52
CA ILE A 136 4.77 3.73 -4.61
C ILE A 136 4.97 4.42 -5.97
N LEU A 137 4.51 5.67 -6.13
CA LEU A 137 4.59 6.40 -7.40
C LEU A 137 6.03 6.71 -7.86
N ARG A 138 6.96 6.91 -6.92
CA ARG A 138 8.39 7.14 -7.22
C ARG A 138 9.17 5.83 -7.42
N HIS A 139 8.58 4.68 -7.08
CA HIS A 139 9.29 3.40 -7.09
C HIS A 139 9.77 3.03 -8.51
N GLU A 140 11.00 2.56 -8.62
CA GLU A 140 11.62 2.26 -9.93
C GLU A 140 10.92 1.12 -10.67
N GLU A 141 10.38 0.17 -9.92
CA GLU A 141 9.66 -1.00 -10.43
C GLU A 141 8.15 -0.76 -10.62
N LEU A 142 7.70 0.50 -10.61
CA LEU A 142 6.30 0.83 -10.82
C LEU A 142 5.82 0.33 -12.19
N SER A 143 4.85 -0.58 -12.17
CA SER A 143 4.26 -1.20 -13.35
C SER A 143 2.81 -0.73 -13.51
N ALA A 144 2.62 0.23 -14.41
CA ALA A 144 1.32 0.77 -14.77
C ALA A 144 1.10 0.62 -16.29
N LEU A 145 -0.15 0.43 -16.71
CA LEU A 145 -0.51 0.24 -18.12
C LEU A 145 -0.13 1.46 -18.97
N SER A 146 -0.37 2.65 -18.41
CA SER A 146 -0.03 3.94 -19.01
C SER A 146 0.15 5.00 -17.93
N GLU A 147 0.75 6.12 -18.27
CA GLU A 147 0.93 7.22 -17.32
C GLU A 147 -0.41 7.93 -17.02
N GLU A 148 -1.39 7.87 -17.92
CA GLU A 148 -2.78 8.27 -17.64
C GLU A 148 -3.39 7.45 -16.52
N SER A 149 -3.14 6.12 -16.48
CA SER A 149 -3.64 5.27 -15.39
C SER A 149 -3.06 5.69 -14.04
N VAL A 150 -1.79 6.11 -14.00
CA VAL A 150 -1.14 6.64 -12.80
C VAL A 150 -1.81 7.95 -12.35
N LEU A 151 -2.03 8.88 -13.27
CA LEU A 151 -2.71 10.14 -12.97
C LEU A 151 -4.14 9.90 -12.46
N GLN A 152 -4.89 8.99 -13.10
CA GLN A 152 -6.25 8.64 -12.67
C GLN A 152 -6.27 8.04 -11.27
N SER A 153 -5.35 7.13 -10.96
CA SER A 153 -5.21 6.55 -9.63
C SER A 153 -4.95 7.63 -8.56
N LEU A 154 -4.09 8.61 -8.86
CA LEU A 154 -3.82 9.74 -7.97
C LEU A 154 -5.06 10.64 -7.79
N LEU A 155 -5.79 10.93 -8.86
CA LEU A 155 -7.03 11.71 -8.80
C LEU A 155 -8.14 10.99 -8.03
N ARG A 156 -8.22 9.65 -8.14
CA ARG A 156 -9.12 8.81 -7.35
C ARG A 156 -8.73 8.86 -5.88
N TRP A 157 -7.46 8.64 -5.56
CA TRP A 157 -6.95 8.75 -4.20
C TRP A 157 -7.24 10.11 -3.57
N ARG A 158 -7.06 11.21 -4.30
CA ARG A 158 -7.44 12.56 -3.82
C ARG A 158 -8.91 12.63 -3.41
N GLN A 159 -9.81 12.04 -4.20
CA GLN A 159 -11.26 12.08 -3.96
C GLN A 159 -11.71 11.21 -2.77
N CYS A 160 -10.90 10.24 -2.35
CA CYS A 160 -11.24 9.34 -1.25
C CYS A 160 -11.16 9.98 0.16
N GLY A 161 -10.60 11.20 0.30
CA GLY A 161 -10.49 11.83 1.62
C GLY A 161 -10.41 13.36 1.56
N PRO A 162 -10.93 14.06 2.58
CA PRO A 162 -10.87 15.52 2.66
C PRO A 162 -9.43 16.01 2.87
N GLY A 163 -9.14 17.25 2.44
CA GLY A 163 -7.87 17.93 2.74
C GLY A 163 -6.65 17.37 2.00
N ARG A 164 -6.83 16.61 0.92
CA ARG A 164 -5.73 15.99 0.17
C ARG A 164 -5.15 16.85 -0.96
N ASP A 165 -5.64 18.07 -1.14
CA ASP A 165 -5.31 18.91 -2.30
C ASP A 165 -3.82 19.28 -2.37
N GLU A 166 -3.24 19.72 -1.26
CA GLU A 166 -1.81 20.06 -1.19
C GLU A 166 -0.94 18.83 -1.43
N SER A 167 -1.24 17.73 -0.74
CA SER A 167 -0.52 16.46 -0.88
C SER A 167 -0.62 15.91 -2.30
N ALA A 168 -1.82 15.93 -2.90
CA ALA A 168 -2.04 15.52 -4.27
C ALA A 168 -1.24 16.40 -5.25
N GLY A 169 -1.22 17.72 -5.01
CA GLY A 169 -0.43 18.68 -5.81
C GLY A 169 1.06 18.35 -5.80
N LEU A 170 1.62 18.00 -4.64
CA LEU A 170 3.01 17.54 -4.53
C LEU A 170 3.24 16.22 -5.25
N LEU A 171 2.30 15.28 -5.14
CA LEU A 171 2.40 13.96 -5.78
C LEU A 171 2.35 14.02 -7.32
N LEU A 172 1.84 15.10 -7.91
CA LEU A 172 1.86 15.29 -9.38
C LEU A 172 3.28 15.27 -9.96
N GLN A 173 4.31 15.62 -9.17
CA GLN A 173 5.70 15.58 -9.62
C GLN A 173 6.19 14.17 -9.99
N HIS A 174 5.51 13.13 -9.48
CA HIS A 174 5.84 11.72 -9.77
C HIS A 174 5.11 11.19 -11.02
N VAL A 175 4.19 11.98 -11.57
CA VAL A 175 3.48 11.70 -12.83
C VAL A 175 4.24 12.32 -14.00
N ARG A 176 4.53 11.52 -15.01
CA ARG A 176 5.28 11.93 -16.19
C ARG A 176 4.36 12.52 -17.27
N PHE A 177 3.89 13.74 -17.03
CA PHE A 177 3.03 14.50 -17.96
C PHE A 177 3.41 14.44 -19.46
N PRO A 178 4.70 14.46 -19.85
CA PRO A 178 5.09 14.36 -21.27
C PRO A 178 4.80 13.01 -21.93
N LEU A 179 4.47 11.98 -21.16
CA LEU A 179 4.10 10.65 -21.66
C LEU A 179 2.60 10.47 -21.80
N LEU A 180 1.80 11.44 -21.34
CA LEU A 180 0.35 11.43 -21.55
C LEU A 180 0.06 11.80 -23.00
N SER A 181 -0.97 11.18 -23.57
CA SER A 181 -1.45 11.56 -24.89
C SER A 181 -1.93 13.03 -24.95
N VAL A 182 -1.77 13.67 -26.10
CA VAL A 182 -2.23 15.06 -26.31
C VAL A 182 -3.73 15.25 -25.99
N PRO A 183 -4.64 14.32 -26.36
CA PRO A 183 -6.04 14.39 -25.94
C PRO A 183 -6.20 14.32 -24.42
N ALA A 184 -5.46 13.44 -23.74
CA ALA A 184 -5.51 13.34 -22.27
C ALA A 184 -5.03 14.63 -21.61
N LEU A 185 -3.92 15.22 -22.09
CA LEU A 185 -3.41 16.49 -21.57
C LEU A 185 -4.42 17.65 -21.72
N ARG A 186 -5.12 17.73 -22.85
CA ARG A 186 -6.20 18.72 -23.06
C ARG A 186 -7.40 18.47 -22.14
N ALA A 187 -7.81 17.22 -21.96
CA ALA A 187 -8.88 16.86 -21.06
C ALA A 187 -8.54 17.20 -19.60
N VAL A 188 -7.29 16.97 -19.19
CA VAL A 188 -6.77 17.37 -17.88
C VAL A 188 -6.80 18.89 -17.72
N GLU A 189 -6.40 19.67 -18.73
CA GLU A 189 -6.45 21.13 -18.68
C GLU A 189 -7.88 21.66 -18.50
N LEU A 190 -8.85 21.07 -19.19
CA LEU A 190 -10.26 21.43 -19.07
C LEU A 190 -10.80 21.09 -17.66
N ARG A 191 -10.53 19.87 -17.18
CA ARG A 191 -11.02 19.42 -15.87
C ARG A 191 -10.38 20.19 -14.72
N ALA A 192 -9.11 20.59 -14.87
CA ALA A 192 -8.38 21.36 -13.88
C ALA A 192 -9.05 22.71 -13.54
N GLN A 193 -9.75 23.33 -14.49
CA GLN A 193 -10.47 24.60 -14.28
C GLN A 193 -11.55 24.49 -13.18
N ALA A 194 -12.11 23.30 -13.00
CA ALA A 194 -13.15 23.04 -11.99
C ALA A 194 -12.58 22.57 -10.63
N MET A 195 -11.26 22.44 -10.47
CA MET A 195 -10.63 21.82 -9.28
C MET A 195 -9.97 22.81 -8.31
N GLY A 196 -10.27 24.11 -8.40
CA GLY A 196 -9.73 25.12 -7.46
C GLY A 196 -8.20 25.18 -7.45
N GLU A 197 -7.60 25.29 -6.26
CA GLU A 197 -6.15 25.42 -6.09
C GLU A 197 -5.37 24.23 -6.63
N PHE A 198 -5.80 22.99 -6.33
CA PHE A 198 -5.22 21.77 -6.92
C PHE A 198 -5.27 21.80 -8.46
N GLY A 199 -6.36 22.35 -9.00
CA GLY A 199 -6.52 22.57 -10.44
C GLY A 199 -5.40 23.40 -11.05
N THR A 200 -4.91 24.43 -10.36
CA THR A 200 -3.82 25.28 -10.88
C THR A 200 -2.50 24.51 -11.02
N HIS A 201 -2.17 23.64 -10.06
CA HIS A 201 -1.01 22.76 -10.12
C HIS A 201 -1.14 21.77 -11.28
N LEU A 202 -2.30 21.13 -11.40
CA LEU A 202 -2.60 20.19 -12.47
C LEU A 202 -2.54 20.85 -13.87
N GLN A 203 -3.06 22.07 -13.99
CA GLN A 203 -3.03 22.85 -15.23
C GLN A 203 -1.60 23.23 -15.64
N ARG A 204 -0.77 23.63 -14.67
CA ARG A 204 0.64 23.98 -14.90
C ARG A 204 1.41 22.79 -15.49
N GLU A 205 1.28 21.62 -14.88
CA GLU A 205 1.95 20.40 -15.34
C GLU A 205 1.43 19.94 -16.71
N ALA A 206 0.11 19.99 -16.95
CA ALA A 206 -0.47 19.65 -18.24
C ALA A 206 0.03 20.56 -19.38
N ARG A 207 0.12 21.87 -19.13
CA ARG A 207 0.69 22.83 -20.10
C ARG A 207 2.16 22.58 -20.37
N ALA A 208 2.94 22.22 -19.34
CA ALA A 208 4.35 21.86 -19.51
C ALA A 208 4.50 20.61 -20.38
N GLY A 209 3.66 19.58 -20.17
CA GLY A 209 3.58 18.40 -21.03
C GLY A 209 3.26 18.74 -22.48
N LEU A 210 2.23 19.56 -22.72
CA LEU A 210 1.84 20.00 -24.07
C LEU A 210 2.95 20.77 -24.80
N LYS A 211 3.69 21.65 -24.08
CA LYS A 211 4.85 22.35 -24.65
C LYS A 211 5.91 21.36 -25.12
N LYS A 212 6.22 20.33 -24.33
CA LYS A 212 7.19 19.29 -24.72
C LYS A 212 6.76 18.50 -25.96
N HIS A 213 5.47 18.19 -26.10
CA HIS A 213 4.97 17.57 -27.35
C HIS A 213 5.14 18.46 -28.59
N ARG A 214 5.01 19.78 -28.44
CA ARG A 214 5.16 20.75 -29.55
C ARG A 214 6.62 20.91 -29.97
N THR A 215 7.56 20.84 -29.01
CA THR A 215 9.00 20.97 -29.27
C THR A 215 9.64 19.66 -29.73
N ALA A 216 9.12 18.51 -29.31
CA ALA A 216 9.74 17.20 -29.55
C ALA A 216 9.31 16.49 -30.85
N GLY A 217 8.30 16.98 -31.58
CA GLY A 217 7.92 16.47 -32.91
C GLY A 217 7.81 14.93 -33.02
N ALA A 218 6.68 14.35 -32.58
CA ALA A 218 6.45 12.90 -32.40
C ALA A 218 7.47 12.23 -31.45
N PRO A 219 7.06 11.32 -30.54
CA PRO A 219 7.94 10.86 -29.47
C PRO A 219 9.11 10.03 -30.03
N THR A 220 10.24 10.70 -30.29
CA THR A 220 11.51 10.12 -30.76
C THR A 220 12.56 10.07 -29.66
N GLU A 221 12.16 10.24 -28.39
CA GLU A 221 12.97 9.76 -27.28
C GLU A 221 12.64 8.29 -27.04
N SER A 222 13.50 7.41 -27.57
CA SER A 222 13.63 6.04 -27.06
C SER A 222 13.57 6.08 -25.53
N PRO A 223 12.68 5.30 -24.89
CA PRO A 223 12.38 5.50 -23.48
C PRO A 223 13.66 5.26 -22.66
N PRO A 224 14.11 6.22 -21.83
CA PRO A 224 15.03 5.86 -20.77
C PRO A 224 14.30 4.80 -19.92
N ALA A 225 14.90 3.62 -19.86
CA ALA A 225 14.30 2.41 -19.30
C ALA A 225 13.63 2.67 -17.94
N LYS A 226 12.38 2.18 -17.79
CA LYS A 226 11.91 1.32 -16.68
C LYS A 226 10.38 1.24 -16.51
N ARG A 227 9.57 2.07 -17.17
CA ARG A 227 8.09 1.90 -17.13
C ARG A 227 7.59 1.25 -18.43
N ARG A 228 7.18 -0.01 -18.34
CA ARG A 228 6.66 -0.80 -19.48
C ARG A 228 5.21 -0.39 -19.78
N CYS A 229 5.00 0.59 -20.65
CA CYS A 229 3.67 0.84 -21.21
C CYS A 229 3.41 -0.15 -22.36
N PHE A 230 2.29 -0.89 -22.31
CA PHE A 230 1.86 -1.71 -23.44
C PHE A 230 1.10 -0.85 -24.45
N SER A 231 1.36 -1.07 -25.73
CA SER A 231 0.95 -0.21 -26.85
C SER A 231 -0.53 -0.25 -27.25
N HIS A 232 -1.37 -1.05 -26.57
CA HIS A 232 -2.75 -1.26 -27.00
C HIS A 232 -3.62 -1.76 -25.84
N TRP A 233 -4.33 -0.87 -25.16
CA TRP A 233 -5.58 -1.26 -24.49
C TRP A 233 -6.39 -0.04 -24.04
N TRP A 234 -7.50 0.25 -24.73
CA TRP A 234 -8.60 1.06 -24.17
C TRP A 234 -9.91 0.81 -24.92
N PRO A 235 -10.85 0.03 -24.34
CA PRO A 235 -12.19 -0.15 -24.93
C PRO A 235 -13.16 0.99 -24.59
N ASP A 236 -13.04 1.63 -23.42
CA ASP A 236 -14.12 2.48 -22.87
C ASP A 236 -14.06 3.96 -23.25
N LEU A 237 -13.07 4.38 -24.06
CA LEU A 237 -12.92 5.78 -24.47
C LEU A 237 -12.85 5.98 -25.99
N GLY A 238 -13.36 5.01 -26.76
CA GLY A 238 -13.61 5.19 -28.19
C GLY A 238 -12.35 5.44 -29.03
N ALA A 239 -11.17 5.00 -28.56
CA ALA A 239 -9.94 5.06 -29.32
C ALA A 239 -9.71 3.76 -30.09
N SER A 240 -10.61 3.47 -31.03
CA SER A 240 -10.25 2.67 -32.20
C SER A 240 -9.89 3.66 -33.30
N ALA A 241 -8.62 3.73 -33.68
CA ALA A 241 -8.22 4.35 -34.93
C ALA A 241 -7.65 3.26 -35.85
N PRO A 242 -7.89 3.35 -37.17
CA PRO A 242 -7.77 2.27 -38.15
C PRO A 242 -6.33 1.79 -38.41
#